data_AF-A0A4V6C602-F1
#
_entry.id   AF-A0A4V6C602-F1
#
_cell.length_a   1.000
_cell.length_b   1.000
_cell.length_c   1.000
_cell.angle_alpha   90.00
_cell.angle_beta   90.00
_cell.angle_gamma   90.00
#
_symmetry.space_group_name_H-M   'P 1'
#
loop_
_entity.id
_entity.type
_entity.pdbx_description
1 polymer ?
#
loop_
_entity_poly.entity_id
_entity_poly.type
_entity_poly.pdbx_seq_one_letter_code
_entity_poly.pdbx_strand_id
1 'polypeptide(L)' 'LALANGYQSIAFPAISTGAYGYPRAAAAEIAVNTVQKFITRRALPDQIYFVCFDEENARLYKRLLTQ' A
#
# COMPACT_ATOMS: atom_id res chain seq x y z
N LEU A 1 -12.77 -7.18 -2.93
CA LEU A 1 -13.51 -7.41 -1.66
C LEU A 1 -14.02 -6.11 -1.06
N ALA A 2 -13.13 -5.19 -0.65
CA ALA A 2 -13.54 -3.96 0.05
C ALA A 2 -14.58 -3.12 -0.71
N LEU A 3 -14.36 -2.86 -2.00
CA LEU A 3 -15.33 -2.17 -2.86
C LEU A 3 -16.71 -2.87 -2.87
N ALA A 4 -16.73 -4.21 -2.99
CA ALA A 4 -17.97 -4.98 -3.03
C ALA A 4 -18.73 -4.98 -1.69
N ASN A 5 -18.04 -4.72 -0.57
CA ASN A 5 -18.62 -4.65 0.76
C ASN A 5 -18.81 -3.20 1.24
N GLY A 6 -18.54 -2.20 0.39
CA GLY A 6 -18.71 -0.79 0.74
C GLY A 6 -17.76 -0.28 1.82
N TYR A 7 -16.60 -0.90 2.04
CA TYR A 7 -15.63 -0.40 3.02
C TYR A 7 -14.99 0.90 2.52
N GLN A 8 -14.99 1.92 3.39
CA GLN A 8 -14.44 3.25 3.08
C GLN A 8 -12.95 3.37 3.35
N SER A 9 -12.39 2.52 4.20
CA SER A 9 -10.97 2.54 4.54
C SER A 9 -10.34 1.16 4.54
N ILE A 10 -9.06 1.09 4.15
CA ILE A 10 -8.26 -0.14 4.14
C ILE A 10 -6.85 0.15 4.65
N ALA A 11 -6.30 -0.74 5.47
CA ALA A 11 -4.91 -0.70 5.88
C ALA A 11 -4.15 -1.93 5.34
N PHE A 12 -3.04 -1.70 4.65
CA PHE A 12 -2.14 -2.74 4.14
C PHE A 12 -0.82 -2.72 4.91
N PRO A 13 -0.36 -3.86 5.48
CA PRO A 13 1.00 -3.96 6.01
C PRO A 13 2.03 -4.08 4.87
N ALA A 14 3.33 -4.13 5.22
CA ALA A 14 4.39 -4.49 4.28
C ALA A 14 4.33 -5.99 3.93
N ILE A 15 3.44 -6.34 2.99
CA ILE A 15 3.18 -7.73 2.60
C ILE A 15 4.43 -8.37 1.98
N SER A 16 4.72 -9.60 2.39
CA SER A 16 5.83 -10.44 1.89
C SER A 16 7.26 -9.98 2.23
N THR A 17 7.47 -8.87 2.92
CA THR A 17 8.82 -8.35 3.23
C THR A 17 9.41 -8.84 4.55
N GLY A 18 8.63 -9.60 5.33
CA GLY A 18 9.05 -10.23 6.59
C GLY A 18 9.63 -11.63 6.37
N ALA A 19 9.01 -12.65 6.96
CA ALA A 19 9.44 -14.05 6.86
C ALA A 19 9.59 -14.56 5.41
N TYR A 20 8.83 -14.00 4.46
CA TYR A 20 8.88 -14.37 3.04
C TYR A 20 10.04 -13.73 2.27
N GLY A 21 10.75 -12.76 2.86
CA GLY A 21 12.00 -12.22 2.32
C GLY A 21 11.90 -11.46 0.99
N TYR A 22 10.70 -11.05 0.55
CA TYR A 22 10.57 -10.29 -0.68
C TYR A 22 11.24 -8.92 -0.55
N PRO A 23 11.97 -8.42 -1.58
CA PRO A 23 12.68 -7.15 -1.49
C PRO A 23 11.75 -5.98 -1.17
N ARG A 24 12.06 -5.25 -0.08
CA ARG A 24 11.22 -4.16 0.46
C ARG A 24 10.90 -3.08 -0.57
N ALA A 25 11.91 -2.60 -1.29
CA ALA A 25 11.75 -1.56 -2.31
C ALA A 25 10.80 -2.01 -3.43
N ALA A 26 11.00 -3.22 -3.95
CA ALA A 26 10.14 -3.78 -4.99
C ALA A 26 8.69 -4.02 -4.48
N ALA A 27 8.52 -4.50 -3.25
CA ALA A 27 7.19 -4.65 -2.65
C ALA A 27 6.47 -3.31 -2.52
N ALA A 28 7.16 -2.28 -2.01
CA ALA A 28 6.60 -0.95 -1.84
C ALA A 28 6.18 -0.32 -3.18
N GLU A 29 7.01 -0.44 -4.22
CA GLU A 29 6.68 0.03 -5.57
C GLU A 29 5.44 -0.67 -6.12
N ILE A 30 5.36 -1.99 -6.00
CA ILE A 30 4.19 -2.76 -6.46
C ILE A 30 2.94 -2.31 -5.69
N ALA A 31 3.02 -2.17 -4.37
CA ALA A 31 1.90 -1.78 -3.52
C ALA A 31 1.36 -0.39 -3.88
N VAL A 32 2.24 0.61 -3.95
CA VAL A 32 1.86 2.00 -4.27
C VAL A 32 1.29 2.09 -5.69
N ASN A 33 1.97 1.53 -6.69
CA ASN A 33 1.51 1.57 -8.09
C ASN A 33 0.16 0.88 -8.27
N THR A 34 -0.07 -0.25 -7.58
CA THR A 34 -1.33 -0.98 -7.65
C THR A 34 -2.47 -0.17 -7.03
N VAL A 35 -2.23 0.43 -5.85
CA VAL A 35 -3.21 1.28 -5.18
C VAL A 35 -3.52 2.52 -6.02
N GLN A 36 -2.51 3.23 -6.52
CA GLN A 36 -2.70 4.39 -7.39
C GLN A 36 -3.56 4.05 -8.62
N LYS A 37 -3.21 2.98 -9.35
CA LYS A 37 -3.99 2.51 -10.51
C LYS A 37 -5.45 2.18 -10.16
N PHE A 38 -5.69 1.66 -8.95
CA PHE A 38 -7.01 1.31 -8.49
C PHE A 38 -7.86 2.56 -8.17
N ILE A 39 -7.33 3.48 -7.37
CA ILE A 39 -8.06 4.69 -6.92
C ILE A 39 -8.33 5.67 -8.07
N THR A 40 -7.49 5.72 -9.11
CA THR A 40 -7.76 6.55 -10.30
C THR A 40 -9.02 6.11 -11.06
N ARG A 41 -9.47 4.86 -10.87
CA ARG A 41 -10.60 4.26 -11.60
C ARG A 41 -11.85 4.08 -10.75
N ARG A 42 -11.76 4.27 -9.44
CA ARG A 42 -12.82 3.90 -8.47
C ARG A 42 -12.90 4.95 -7.37
N ALA A 43 -14.13 5.29 -6.98
CA ALA A 43 -14.37 6.25 -5.90
C ALA A 43 -14.10 5.68 -4.49
N LEU A 44 -14.17 4.34 -4.31
CA LEU A 44 -13.94 3.68 -3.03
C LEU A 44 -12.79 2.68 -3.10
N PRO A 45 -12.02 2.48 -2.01
CA PRO A 45 -12.15 3.15 -0.70
C PRO A 45 -11.62 4.61 -0.72
N ASP A 46 -12.14 5.45 0.17
CA ASP A 46 -11.74 6.86 0.31
C ASP A 46 -10.35 7.01 0.93
N GLN A 47 -9.97 6.06 1.80
CA GLN A 47 -8.72 6.10 2.55
C GLN A 47 -7.98 4.77 2.48
N ILE A 48 -6.70 4.84 2.13
CA ILE A 48 -5.81 3.68 2.14
C ILE A 48 -4.56 4.02 2.96
N TYR A 49 -4.27 3.17 3.94
CA TYR A 49 -3.10 3.28 4.81
C TYR A 49 -2.07 2.23 4.44
N PHE A 50 -0.82 2.65 4.26
CA PHE A 50 0.33 1.75 4.23
C PHE A 50 0.98 1.69 5.61
N VAL A 51 0.75 0.60 6.33
CA VAL A 51 1.20 0.41 7.70
C VAL A 51 2.61 -0.15 7.71
N CYS A 52 3.57 0.73 7.96
CA CYS A 52 4.98 0.38 8.03
C CYS A 52 5.36 0.08 9.48
N PHE A 53 5.84 -1.14 9.75
CA PHE A 53 6.28 -1.54 11.09
C PHE A 53 7.63 -0.90 11.47
N ASP A 54 8.51 -0.72 10.51
CA ASP A 54 9.85 -0.16 10.71
C ASP A 54 10.09 1.11 9.88
N GLU A 55 11.15 1.83 10.25
CA GLU A 55 11.49 3.12 9.66
C GLU A 55 11.95 2.99 8.20
N GLU A 56 12.61 1.88 7.84
CA GLU A 56 13.07 1.64 6.47
C GLU A 56 11.88 1.55 5.50
N ASN A 57 10.87 0.75 5.84
CA ASN A 57 9.63 0.68 5.06
C ASN A 57 8.94 2.06 5.02
N ALA A 58 8.85 2.74 6.16
CA ALA A 58 8.22 4.06 6.22
C ALA A 58 8.90 5.08 5.27
N ARG A 59 10.24 5.08 5.22
CA ARG A 59 11.01 5.94 4.29
C ARG A 59 10.76 5.58 2.83
N LEU A 60 10.72 4.29 2.48
CA LEU A 60 10.42 3.82 1.12
C LEU A 60 9.03 4.27 0.66
N TYR A 61 8.00 4.00 1.47
CA TYR A 61 6.63 4.41 1.15
C TYR A 61 6.48 5.92 1.07
N LYS A 62 7.08 6.67 2.01
CA LYS A 62 7.03 8.14 1.98
C LYS A 62 7.62 8.70 0.68
N ARG A 63 8.78 8.20 0.24
CA ARG A 63 9.42 8.61 -1.02
C ARG A 63 8.56 8.32 -2.25
N LEU A 64 7.85 7.19 -2.26
CA LEU A 64 6.99 6.79 -3.39
C LEU A 64 5.68 7.59 -3.45
N LEU A 65 5.14 7.99 -2.30
CA LEU A 65 3.89 8.75 -2.22
C LEU A 65 4.04 10.25 -2.48
N THR A 66 5.26 10.79 -2.37
CA THR A 66 5.57 12.20 -2.64
C THR A 66 6.13 12.45 -4.04
N GLN A 67 6.16 11.43 -4.89
CA GLN A 67 6.48 11.57 -6.33
C GLN A 67 5.21 11.86 -7.11
#